data_AF-A0A3M7M7N0-F1
#
_entry.id   AF-A0A3M7M7N0-F1
#
_cell.length_a   1.000
_cell.length_b   1.000
_cell.length_c   1.000
_cell.angle_alpha   90.00
_cell.angle_beta   90.00
_cell.angle_gamma   90.00
#
_symmetry.space_group_name_H-M   'P 1'
#
loop_
_entity.id
_entity.type
_entity.pdbx_description
1 polymer ?
#
loop_
_entity_poly.entity_id
_entity_poly.type
_entity_poly.pdbx_seq_one_letter_code
_entity_poly.pdbx_strand_id
1 'polypeptide(L)'
;MTTKHDEIIISPFETEKDVEQGYHCMSQAFGAQTQDGFWIMVNPGWDTPEGKAKHTQRLLKVWQSVTTNKDGKPNTVFLKATLPDPDNQGERRVVGIAIWRQLSFVEGYGDPFSSGDISEHLGSFSESDRRFILQMSHSLWKRRIEYMREVQASGRNPPAIFTLDLCTVDPAYQRRGVAGKLVEAGLAEAKARATWSALQRVVPWEERCISDWGSKTKVKEISSMNWMTSSKDAVCLPTSSLGPVLDGVSSTTSSIKPLTQRSLPPNSQPPTMPPIVDIHTHVYPPKYMSLLRSRTTVPYVRTFPDAPTSSRLIILPGEDNPSTPSTSRGRPIGPEYHDISQKIAFMDLHKIDKSVISLANPWLDFLPPEEAGAAAKEINDDVNAQCGLYPGRLYFFATLPLSASTEVIVAEIERLKGLKYARGVIMGTSGLGQGLDDKALDPVYAALEQNKHVIFLHPHYGLPAEVYGPRASEYGHVLPLALGFPLETTIGVTRMLLSGVWDRFANLNVLLAHSGGTLPFLAGRIESCIQHDGHLMKQGKTQGRRDVWDVLKTNIYLDAVVYSEVGLKAALEASGADRLLFGTDHPFFPPLEEGVKEWHSVNRNYEAIAKTFEGEDGKAAEVLGGNAARILGLE
;
A
#
# COMPACT_ATOMS: atom_id res chain seq x y z
N MET A 1 -25.66 -15.12 -34.16
CA MET A 1 -25.03 -16.45 -34.33
C MET A 1 -23.54 -16.24 -34.49
N THR A 2 -22.79 -16.20 -33.39
CA THR A 2 -21.32 -16.24 -33.41
C THR A 2 -20.90 -17.64 -33.83
N THR A 3 -20.22 -17.74 -34.96
CA THR A 3 -19.76 -18.99 -35.56
C THR A 3 -18.82 -19.72 -34.60
N LYS A 4 -19.01 -21.05 -34.46
CA LYS A 4 -18.20 -21.99 -33.66
C LYS A 4 -16.68 -22.03 -34.01
N HIS A 5 -16.20 -21.13 -34.86
CA HIS A 5 -14.85 -21.18 -35.44
C HIS A 5 -13.75 -20.52 -34.60
N ASP A 6 -14.07 -19.71 -33.59
CA ASP A 6 -13.05 -19.05 -32.73
C ASP A 6 -13.08 -19.51 -31.27
N GLU A 7 -13.71 -20.65 -30.98
CA GLU A 7 -13.77 -21.17 -29.61
C GLU A 7 -12.39 -21.63 -29.13
N ILE A 8 -11.86 -21.00 -28.07
CA ILE A 8 -10.66 -21.47 -27.37
C ILE A 8 -11.01 -22.64 -26.47
N ILE A 9 -10.35 -23.78 -26.68
CA ILE A 9 -10.49 -25.00 -25.88
C ILE A 9 -9.26 -25.18 -25.01
N ILE A 10 -9.47 -25.37 -23.70
CA ILE A 10 -8.42 -25.70 -22.73
C ILE A 10 -8.48 -27.19 -22.41
N SER A 11 -7.36 -27.89 -22.50
CA SER A 11 -7.22 -29.28 -22.08
C SER A 11 -5.80 -29.57 -21.58
N PRO A 12 -5.56 -30.70 -20.89
CA PRO A 12 -4.22 -31.13 -20.57
C PRO A 12 -3.41 -31.49 -21.83
N PHE A 13 -2.08 -31.52 -21.71
CA PHE A 13 -1.24 -32.15 -22.73
C PHE A 13 -1.54 -33.65 -22.81
N GLU A 14 -1.61 -34.18 -24.03
CA GLU A 14 -1.98 -35.58 -24.32
C GLU A 14 -0.94 -36.27 -25.21
N THR A 15 -0.19 -35.51 -26.01
CA THR A 15 0.71 -36.04 -27.04
C THR A 15 2.05 -35.30 -27.04
N GLU A 16 3.08 -35.93 -27.60
CA GLU A 16 4.39 -35.27 -27.80
C GLU A 16 4.28 -34.05 -28.72
N LYS A 17 3.34 -34.07 -29.69
CA LYS A 17 3.01 -32.94 -30.56
C LYS A 17 2.52 -31.71 -29.76
N ASP A 18 1.87 -31.92 -28.61
CA ASP A 18 1.47 -30.81 -27.73
C ASP A 18 2.68 -30.17 -27.05
N VAL A 19 3.67 -30.97 -26.66
CA VAL A 19 4.93 -30.51 -26.05
C VAL A 19 5.73 -29.69 -27.04
N GLU A 20 5.84 -30.17 -28.29
CA GLU A 20 6.50 -29.47 -29.39
C GLU A 20 5.87 -28.10 -29.66
N GLN A 21 4.55 -28.05 -29.83
CA GLN A 21 3.85 -26.78 -30.06
C GLN A 21 3.84 -25.87 -28.81
N GLY A 22 3.85 -26.46 -27.62
CA GLY A 22 4.00 -25.73 -26.37
C GLY A 22 5.37 -25.04 -26.26
N TYR A 23 6.45 -25.75 -26.57
CA TYR A 23 7.79 -25.17 -26.64
C TYR A 23 7.87 -24.09 -27.73
N HIS A 24 7.20 -24.30 -28.87
CA HIS A 24 7.08 -23.26 -29.90
C HIS A 24 6.47 -21.97 -29.32
N CYS A 25 5.34 -22.05 -28.61
CA CYS A 25 4.72 -20.89 -27.96
C CYS A 25 5.69 -20.17 -27.01
N MET A 26 6.45 -20.92 -26.20
CA MET A 26 7.47 -20.36 -25.31
C MET A 26 8.58 -19.64 -26.08
N SER A 27 9.08 -20.25 -27.16
CA SER A 27 10.15 -19.67 -27.99
C SER A 27 9.72 -18.39 -28.68
N GLN A 28 8.47 -18.31 -29.14
CA GLN A 28 7.94 -17.09 -29.76
C GLN A 28 7.69 -15.99 -28.72
N ALA A 29 7.13 -16.34 -27.57
CA ALA A 29 6.86 -15.37 -26.51
C ALA A 29 8.16 -14.82 -25.88
N PHE A 30 9.02 -15.69 -25.34
CA PHE A 30 10.21 -15.24 -24.61
C PHE A 30 11.40 -14.93 -25.50
N GLY A 31 11.66 -15.79 -26.49
CA GLY A 31 12.80 -15.62 -27.37
C GLY A 31 12.57 -14.49 -28.37
N ALA A 32 11.49 -14.57 -29.15
CA ALA A 32 11.26 -13.65 -30.25
C ALA A 32 10.59 -12.32 -29.84
N GLN A 33 9.51 -12.36 -29.05
CA GLN A 33 8.74 -11.16 -28.71
C GLN A 33 9.39 -10.35 -27.58
N THR A 34 9.67 -10.95 -26.42
CA THR A 34 10.17 -10.20 -25.27
C THR A 34 11.69 -10.15 -25.19
N GLN A 35 12.40 -11.00 -25.92
CA GLN A 35 13.85 -11.18 -25.83
C GLN A 35 14.32 -11.35 -24.38
N ASP A 36 13.65 -12.23 -23.64
CA ASP A 36 13.89 -12.42 -22.21
C ASP A 36 15.30 -12.94 -21.95
N GLY A 37 16.15 -12.09 -21.35
CA GLY A 37 17.57 -12.38 -21.17
C GLY A 37 17.83 -13.60 -20.30
N PHE A 38 16.98 -13.86 -19.29
CA PHE A 38 17.11 -15.04 -18.45
C PHE A 38 16.73 -16.32 -19.20
N TRP A 39 15.59 -16.34 -19.88
CA TRP A 39 15.11 -17.48 -20.66
C TRP A 39 16.04 -17.83 -21.81
N ILE A 40 16.52 -16.82 -22.56
CA ILE A 40 17.48 -17.02 -23.66
C ILE A 40 18.78 -17.64 -23.12
N MET A 41 19.26 -17.15 -21.99
CA MET A 41 20.48 -17.64 -21.37
C MET A 41 20.34 -19.08 -20.86
N VAL A 42 19.20 -19.48 -20.29
CA VAL A 42 18.96 -20.87 -19.84
C VAL A 42 18.45 -21.81 -20.94
N ASN A 43 18.21 -21.28 -22.15
CA ASN A 43 17.88 -22.03 -23.37
C ASN A 43 18.80 -21.61 -24.53
N PRO A 44 20.12 -21.88 -24.45
CA PRO A 44 21.05 -21.51 -25.50
C PRO A 44 20.69 -22.20 -26.83
N GLY A 45 20.79 -21.48 -27.94
CA GLY A 45 20.40 -21.96 -29.26
C GLY A 45 18.88 -22.15 -29.45
N TRP A 46 18.04 -21.52 -28.63
CA TRP A 46 16.58 -21.60 -28.74
C TRP A 46 16.02 -21.27 -30.13
N ASP A 47 16.76 -20.51 -30.92
CA ASP A 47 16.44 -20.06 -32.27
C ASP A 47 16.96 -21.02 -33.37
N THR A 48 17.89 -21.93 -33.05
CA THR A 48 18.42 -22.93 -33.99
C THR A 48 17.61 -24.23 -34.00
N PRO A 49 17.59 -24.99 -35.12
CA PRO A 49 16.90 -26.28 -35.17
C PRO A 49 17.37 -27.28 -34.10
N GLU A 50 18.68 -27.35 -33.87
CA GLU A 50 19.29 -28.27 -32.91
C GLU A 50 18.93 -27.90 -31.47
N GLY A 51 18.96 -26.60 -31.14
CA GLY A 51 18.58 -26.13 -29.80
C GLY A 51 17.09 -26.29 -29.55
N LYS A 52 16.23 -26.02 -30.54
CA LYS A 52 14.79 -26.30 -30.45
C LYS A 52 14.52 -27.77 -30.14
N ALA A 53 15.13 -28.69 -30.89
CA ALA A 53 14.98 -30.13 -30.65
C ALA A 53 15.45 -30.52 -29.23
N LYS A 54 16.60 -30.00 -28.79
CA LYS A 54 17.15 -30.25 -27.45
C LYS A 54 16.21 -29.77 -26.34
N HIS A 55 15.69 -28.55 -26.44
CA HIS A 55 14.85 -27.96 -25.39
C HIS A 55 13.43 -28.53 -25.38
N THR A 56 12.88 -28.87 -26.54
CA THR A 56 11.65 -29.67 -26.64
C THR A 56 11.82 -31.02 -25.94
N GLN A 57 12.92 -31.75 -26.20
CA GLN A 57 13.19 -33.03 -25.55
C GLN A 57 13.30 -32.89 -24.03
N ARG A 58 13.85 -31.77 -23.54
CA ARG A 58 13.91 -31.45 -22.11
C ARG A 58 12.52 -31.25 -21.51
N LEU A 59 11.65 -30.50 -22.19
CA LEU A 59 10.25 -30.33 -21.76
C LEU A 59 9.48 -31.66 -21.79
N LEU A 60 9.71 -32.49 -22.81
CA LEU A 60 9.11 -33.81 -22.93
C LEU A 60 9.47 -34.71 -21.75
N LYS A 61 10.75 -34.74 -21.36
CA LYS A 61 11.21 -35.48 -20.18
C LYS A 61 10.55 -35.00 -18.89
N VAL A 62 10.32 -33.69 -18.72
CA VAL A 62 9.65 -33.17 -17.53
C VAL A 62 8.16 -33.52 -17.54
N TRP A 63 7.51 -33.43 -18.69
CA TRP A 63 6.10 -33.85 -18.83
C TRP A 63 5.91 -35.36 -18.56
N GLN A 64 6.85 -36.20 -19.01
CA GLN A 64 6.81 -37.65 -18.77
C GLN A 64 7.20 -38.07 -17.35
N SER A 65 7.91 -37.23 -16.60
CA SER A 65 8.38 -37.53 -15.24
C SER A 65 7.51 -36.92 -14.13
N VAL A 66 6.29 -36.50 -14.46
CA VAL A 66 5.34 -35.94 -13.48
C VAL A 66 4.98 -36.97 -12.42
N THR A 67 5.27 -36.62 -11.17
CA THR A 67 4.89 -37.38 -9.97
C THR A 67 3.41 -37.15 -9.62
N THR A 68 2.86 -37.98 -8.73
CA THR A 68 1.50 -37.83 -8.21
C THR A 68 1.50 -37.54 -6.71
N ASN A 69 0.46 -36.85 -6.24
CA ASN A 69 0.17 -36.75 -4.82
C ASN A 69 -0.54 -38.02 -4.31
N LYS A 70 -0.79 -38.08 -3.00
CA LYS A 70 -1.44 -39.19 -2.30
C LYS A 70 -2.84 -39.52 -2.81
N ASP A 71 -3.52 -38.55 -3.46
CA ASP A 71 -4.85 -38.73 -4.04
C ASP A 71 -4.77 -39.21 -5.50
N GLY A 72 -3.57 -39.58 -5.98
CA GLY A 72 -3.30 -40.04 -7.34
C GLY A 72 -3.32 -38.94 -8.40
N LYS A 73 -3.45 -37.67 -8.01
CA LYS A 73 -3.47 -36.54 -8.95
C LYS A 73 -2.05 -36.11 -9.31
N PRO A 74 -1.77 -35.68 -10.56
CA PRO A 74 -0.45 -35.21 -10.95
C PRO A 74 -0.05 -33.96 -10.16
N ASN A 75 1.21 -33.92 -9.70
CA ASN A 75 1.79 -32.77 -9.03
C ASN A 75 2.08 -31.63 -9.99
N THR A 76 2.33 -31.91 -11.28
CA THR A 76 2.46 -30.87 -12.31
C THR A 76 1.40 -31.05 -13.39
N VAL A 77 0.65 -29.99 -13.68
CA VAL A 77 -0.41 -29.98 -14.69
C VAL A 77 0.00 -29.08 -15.84
N PHE A 78 0.14 -29.69 -17.03
CA PHE A 78 0.43 -28.99 -18.28
C PHE A 78 -0.88 -28.79 -19.03
N LEU A 79 -1.30 -27.53 -19.16
CA LEU A 79 -2.50 -27.12 -19.88
C LEU A 79 -2.10 -26.56 -21.25
N LYS A 80 -2.82 -26.96 -22.29
CA LYS A 80 -2.77 -26.37 -23.64
C LYS A 80 -4.07 -25.63 -23.93
N ALA A 81 -3.95 -24.51 -24.62
CA ALA A 81 -5.05 -23.82 -25.26
C ALA A 81 -4.94 -24.05 -26.76
N THR A 82 -6.03 -24.48 -27.39
CA THR A 82 -6.04 -24.72 -28.84
C THR A 82 -7.05 -23.83 -29.55
N LEU A 83 -6.73 -23.48 -30.80
CA LEU A 83 -7.62 -22.83 -31.78
C LEU A 83 -7.58 -23.63 -33.10
N PRO A 84 -8.58 -23.52 -33.99
CA PRO A 84 -8.50 -24.15 -35.31
C PRO A 84 -7.25 -23.72 -36.06
N ASP A 85 -6.56 -24.69 -36.67
CA ASP A 85 -5.32 -24.43 -37.39
C ASP A 85 -5.63 -23.78 -38.75
N PRO A 86 -5.19 -22.53 -39.01
CA PRO A 86 -5.43 -21.89 -40.30
C PRO A 86 -4.75 -22.62 -41.45
N ASP A 87 -3.68 -23.36 -41.18
CA ASP A 87 -2.87 -24.05 -42.18
C ASP A 87 -3.39 -25.47 -42.49
N ASN A 88 -4.18 -26.06 -41.58
CA ASN A 88 -4.66 -27.45 -41.66
C ASN A 88 -6.16 -27.53 -41.32
N GLN A 89 -7.02 -27.52 -42.35
CA GLN A 89 -8.48 -27.60 -42.17
C GLN A 89 -8.90 -28.85 -41.37
N GLY A 90 -9.58 -28.63 -40.25
CA GLY A 90 -10.07 -29.69 -39.36
C GLY A 90 -9.15 -30.02 -38.19
N GLU A 91 -7.90 -29.55 -38.19
CA GLU A 91 -7.00 -29.66 -37.05
C GLU A 91 -7.10 -28.45 -36.12
N ARG A 92 -6.57 -28.62 -34.90
CA ARG A 92 -6.42 -27.54 -33.93
C ARG A 92 -4.95 -27.42 -33.54
N ARG A 93 -4.46 -26.18 -33.46
CA ARG A 93 -3.10 -25.83 -33.08
C ARG A 93 -3.06 -25.38 -31.64
N VAL A 94 -1.99 -25.73 -30.91
CA VAL A 94 -1.71 -25.16 -29.60
C VAL A 94 -1.24 -23.72 -29.79
N VAL A 95 -1.93 -22.78 -29.16
CA VAL A 95 -1.68 -21.33 -29.26
C VAL A 95 -1.27 -20.71 -27.93
N GLY A 96 -1.29 -21.49 -26.86
CA GLY A 96 -0.79 -21.09 -25.56
C GLY A 96 -0.75 -22.27 -24.61
N ILE A 97 0.08 -22.17 -23.58
CA ILE A 97 0.26 -23.21 -22.56
C ILE A 97 0.34 -22.59 -21.18
N ALA A 98 -0.03 -23.37 -20.17
CA ALA A 98 0.24 -23.04 -18.78
C ALA A 98 0.69 -24.27 -18.00
N ILE A 99 1.69 -24.10 -17.12
CA ILE A 99 2.21 -25.14 -16.23
C ILE A 99 1.87 -24.76 -14.80
N TRP A 100 1.18 -25.64 -14.10
CA TRP A 100 0.78 -25.47 -12.71
C TRP A 100 1.42 -26.57 -11.85
N ARG A 101 1.90 -26.23 -10.66
CA ARG A 101 2.59 -27.18 -9.78
C ARG A 101 2.01 -27.21 -8.38
N GLN A 102 1.82 -28.43 -7.87
CA GLN A 102 1.54 -28.74 -6.48
C GLN A 102 2.84 -28.96 -5.74
N LEU A 103 3.12 -28.11 -4.75
CA LEU A 103 4.36 -28.16 -3.99
C LEU A 103 4.07 -28.41 -2.51
N SER A 104 4.87 -29.27 -1.87
CA SER A 104 4.80 -29.55 -0.44
C SER A 104 6.12 -30.08 0.11
N PHE A 105 6.51 -29.67 1.32
CA PHE A 105 7.59 -30.33 2.07
C PHE A 105 7.11 -31.58 2.83
N VAL A 106 5.81 -31.88 2.79
CA VAL A 106 5.22 -33.07 3.40
C VAL A 106 5.08 -34.16 2.34
N GLU A 107 5.71 -35.31 2.62
CA GLU A 107 5.70 -36.45 1.71
C GLU A 107 4.27 -36.84 1.29
N GLY A 108 4.11 -37.10 -0.01
CA GLY A 108 2.81 -37.46 -0.61
C GLY A 108 1.86 -36.29 -0.87
N TYR A 109 2.15 -35.05 -0.45
CA TYR A 109 1.25 -33.90 -0.67
C TYR A 109 1.67 -32.99 -1.82
N GLY A 110 2.80 -33.22 -2.46
CA GLY A 110 3.31 -32.43 -3.57
C GLY A 110 4.80 -32.68 -3.74
N ASP A 111 5.38 -32.11 -4.79
CA ASP A 111 6.84 -32.14 -4.93
C ASP A 111 7.46 -31.17 -3.91
N PRO A 112 8.52 -31.57 -3.18
CA PRO A 112 9.30 -30.59 -2.45
C PRO A 112 9.90 -29.62 -3.44
N PHE A 113 10.03 -28.37 -3.01
CA PHE A 113 10.82 -27.44 -3.80
C PHE A 113 12.29 -27.83 -3.62
N SER A 114 12.82 -28.64 -4.54
CA SER A 114 14.26 -28.70 -4.71
C SER A 114 14.63 -27.31 -5.22
N SER A 115 15.54 -26.63 -4.53
CA SER A 115 16.12 -25.37 -4.98
C SER A 115 17.04 -25.62 -6.19
N GLY A 116 16.58 -26.47 -7.12
CA GLY A 116 17.33 -27.34 -8.02
C GLY A 116 18.68 -26.73 -8.24
N ASP A 117 19.70 -27.36 -7.69
CA ASP A 117 21.05 -26.82 -7.75
C ASP A 117 21.46 -26.78 -9.22
N ILE A 118 21.12 -25.66 -9.86
CA ILE A 118 21.42 -25.40 -11.25
C ILE A 118 22.93 -25.19 -11.40
N SER A 119 23.70 -25.10 -10.32
CA SER A 119 25.16 -24.93 -10.36
C SER A 119 25.85 -26.00 -11.20
N GLU A 120 25.36 -27.25 -11.19
CA GLU A 120 25.88 -28.34 -12.03
C GLU A 120 25.65 -28.09 -13.54
N HIS A 121 24.59 -27.37 -13.89
CA HIS A 121 24.19 -27.05 -15.28
C HIS A 121 24.79 -25.74 -15.77
N LEU A 122 25.29 -24.95 -14.82
CA LEU A 122 26.00 -23.71 -15.06
C LEU A 122 27.48 -23.94 -15.37
N GLY A 123 27.95 -25.19 -15.36
CA GLY A 123 29.33 -25.59 -15.63
C GLY A 123 29.93 -25.07 -16.95
N SER A 124 29.11 -24.71 -17.93
CA SER A 124 29.54 -24.10 -19.21
C SER A 124 29.50 -22.57 -19.24
N PHE A 125 28.94 -21.92 -18.23
CA PHE A 125 28.77 -20.47 -18.16
C PHE A 125 29.95 -19.80 -17.46
N SER A 126 30.19 -18.53 -17.76
CA SER A 126 31.19 -17.71 -17.07
C SER A 126 30.81 -17.55 -15.60
N GLU A 127 31.78 -17.37 -14.71
CA GLU A 127 31.52 -17.25 -13.27
C GLU A 127 30.53 -16.13 -12.94
N SER A 128 30.58 -15.00 -13.66
CA SER A 128 29.62 -13.90 -13.54
C SER A 128 28.20 -14.33 -13.91
N ASP A 129 28.04 -15.05 -15.01
CA ASP A 129 26.73 -15.53 -15.45
C ASP A 129 26.17 -16.57 -14.47
N ARG A 130 27.04 -17.43 -13.89
CA ARG A 130 26.60 -18.40 -12.86
C ARG A 130 26.05 -17.68 -11.64
N ARG A 131 26.78 -16.68 -11.13
CA ARG A 131 26.33 -15.90 -9.96
C ARG A 131 25.03 -15.17 -10.26
N PHE A 132 24.92 -14.56 -11.43
CA PHE A 132 23.70 -13.88 -11.86
C PHE A 132 22.51 -14.85 -11.94
N ILE A 133 22.67 -16.01 -12.58
CA ILE A 133 21.62 -17.01 -12.72
C ILE A 133 21.22 -17.59 -11.36
N LEU A 134 22.18 -17.89 -10.49
CA LEU A 134 21.91 -18.40 -9.14
C LEU A 134 21.18 -17.37 -8.28
N GLN A 135 21.59 -16.11 -8.34
CA GLN A 135 20.94 -15.02 -7.62
C GLN A 135 19.51 -14.80 -8.11
N MET A 136 19.31 -14.75 -9.43
CA MET A 136 17.99 -14.64 -10.05
C MET A 136 17.09 -15.84 -9.71
N SER A 137 17.63 -17.05 -9.75
CA SER A 137 16.87 -18.24 -9.39
C SER A 137 16.49 -18.19 -7.92
N HIS A 138 17.42 -17.89 -7.03
CA HIS A 138 17.14 -17.78 -5.60
C HIS A 138 16.09 -16.70 -5.31
N SER A 139 16.15 -15.53 -5.95
CA SER A 139 15.16 -14.47 -5.75
C SER A 139 13.75 -14.86 -6.24
N LEU A 140 13.65 -15.56 -7.38
CA LEU A 140 12.39 -16.06 -7.91
C LEU A 140 11.68 -17.05 -6.97
N TRP A 141 12.46 -17.85 -6.23
CA TRP A 141 11.92 -18.97 -5.44
C TRP A 141 11.85 -18.72 -3.94
N LYS A 142 12.62 -17.77 -3.40
CA LYS A 142 12.69 -17.50 -1.96
C LYS A 142 11.30 -17.39 -1.32
N ARG A 143 10.41 -16.59 -1.91
CA ARG A 143 9.06 -16.37 -1.37
C ARG A 143 8.18 -17.62 -1.45
N ARG A 144 8.31 -18.42 -2.52
CA ARG A 144 7.59 -19.69 -2.68
C ARG A 144 8.04 -20.69 -1.61
N ILE A 145 9.35 -20.79 -1.36
CA ILE A 145 9.93 -21.68 -0.34
C ILE A 145 9.49 -21.25 1.07
N GLU A 146 9.59 -19.96 1.39
CA GLU A 146 9.11 -19.40 2.68
C GLU A 146 7.65 -19.72 2.91
N TYR A 147 6.80 -19.47 1.91
CA TYR A 147 5.37 -19.74 2.03
C TYR A 147 5.05 -21.24 2.13
N MET A 148 5.80 -22.12 1.45
CA MET A 148 5.67 -23.56 1.65
C MET A 148 6.02 -23.98 3.09
N ARG A 149 7.03 -23.36 3.72
CA ARG A 149 7.36 -23.58 5.13
C ARG A 149 6.25 -23.08 6.05
N GLU A 150 5.67 -21.91 5.77
CA GLU A 150 4.50 -21.40 6.49
C GLU A 150 3.32 -22.38 6.38
N VAL A 151 3.01 -22.86 5.17
CA VAL A 151 1.93 -23.82 4.94
C VAL A 151 2.17 -25.13 5.68
N GLN A 152 3.39 -25.66 5.66
CA GLN A 152 3.77 -26.84 6.42
C GLN A 152 3.59 -26.61 7.94
N ALA A 153 4.00 -25.45 8.46
CA ALA A 153 3.91 -25.12 9.88
C ALA A 153 2.48 -24.80 10.36
N SER A 154 1.59 -24.38 9.45
CA SER A 154 0.24 -23.91 9.79
C SER A 154 -0.77 -24.99 10.21
N GLY A 155 -0.43 -26.27 10.04
CA GLY A 155 -1.39 -27.38 10.23
C GLY A 155 -2.49 -27.46 9.16
N ARG A 156 -2.34 -26.72 8.04
CA ARG A 156 -3.26 -26.77 6.90
C ARG A 156 -3.37 -28.18 6.31
N ASN A 157 -4.57 -28.55 5.88
CA ASN A 157 -4.83 -29.78 5.13
C ASN A 157 -5.54 -29.47 3.79
N PRO A 158 -4.95 -29.79 2.62
CA PRO A 158 -3.61 -30.38 2.46
C PRO A 158 -2.49 -29.36 2.80
N PRO A 159 -1.35 -29.80 3.38
CA PRO A 159 -0.16 -28.97 3.61
C PRO A 159 0.61 -28.73 2.31
N ALA A 160 -0.09 -28.25 1.29
CA ALA A 160 0.43 -28.04 -0.05
C ALA A 160 -0.05 -26.72 -0.64
N ILE A 161 0.71 -26.20 -1.60
CA ILE A 161 0.33 -25.06 -2.43
C ILE A 161 0.18 -25.52 -3.87
N PHE A 162 -0.70 -24.87 -4.64
CA PHE A 162 -0.83 -25.07 -6.08
C PHE A 162 -0.59 -23.74 -6.78
N THR A 163 0.52 -23.63 -7.51
CA THR A 163 1.02 -22.36 -8.05
C THR A 163 1.16 -22.42 -9.56
N LEU A 164 0.95 -21.30 -10.22
CA LEU A 164 1.28 -21.11 -11.63
C LEU A 164 2.81 -20.99 -11.77
N ASP A 165 3.41 -21.82 -12.62
CA ASP A 165 4.85 -21.86 -12.90
C ASP A 165 5.19 -21.20 -14.24
N LEU A 166 4.31 -21.37 -15.23
CA LEU A 166 4.49 -20.80 -16.56
C LEU A 166 3.13 -20.49 -17.17
N CYS A 167 2.99 -19.35 -17.86
CA CYS A 167 1.87 -19.10 -18.77
C CYS A 167 2.37 -18.33 -20.00
N THR A 168 2.24 -18.92 -21.18
CA THR A 168 2.70 -18.32 -22.43
C THR A 168 1.66 -18.46 -23.51
N VAL A 169 1.47 -17.41 -24.29
CA VAL A 169 0.62 -17.40 -25.49
C VAL A 169 1.48 -16.99 -26.66
N ASP A 170 1.36 -17.73 -27.76
CA ASP A 170 1.99 -17.38 -29.02
C ASP A 170 1.59 -15.92 -29.38
N PRO A 171 2.55 -15.03 -29.69
CA PRO A 171 2.28 -13.63 -30.02
C PRO A 171 1.19 -13.42 -31.09
N ALA A 172 1.05 -14.34 -32.05
CA ALA A 172 0.02 -14.26 -33.09
C ALA A 172 -1.42 -14.44 -32.56
N TYR A 173 -1.56 -14.99 -31.35
CA TYR A 173 -2.83 -15.34 -30.72
C TYR A 173 -3.07 -14.63 -29.38
N GLN A 174 -2.21 -13.68 -29.01
CA GLN A 174 -2.44 -12.75 -27.91
C GLN A 174 -3.70 -11.89 -28.19
N ARG A 175 -4.22 -11.22 -27.15
CA ARG A 175 -5.46 -10.42 -27.17
C ARG A 175 -6.76 -11.21 -27.42
N ARG A 176 -6.71 -12.54 -27.46
CA ARG A 176 -7.89 -13.41 -27.67
C ARG A 176 -8.45 -14.03 -26.38
N GLY A 177 -7.88 -13.70 -25.21
CA GLY A 177 -8.30 -14.27 -23.92
C GLY A 177 -7.72 -15.66 -23.61
N VAL A 178 -6.75 -16.13 -24.40
CA VAL A 178 -6.09 -17.45 -24.24
C VAL A 178 -5.46 -17.61 -22.86
N ALA A 179 -4.65 -16.64 -22.42
CA ALA A 179 -3.98 -16.68 -21.11
C ALA A 179 -5.00 -16.72 -19.96
N GLY A 180 -6.05 -15.89 -20.03
CA GLY A 180 -7.08 -15.85 -19.00
C GLY A 180 -7.77 -17.20 -18.84
N LYS A 181 -8.14 -17.86 -19.94
CA LYS A 181 -8.75 -19.20 -19.88
C LYS A 181 -7.79 -20.28 -19.33
N LEU A 182 -6.52 -20.24 -19.71
CA LEU A 182 -5.50 -21.15 -19.15
C LEU A 182 -5.36 -20.96 -17.63
N VAL A 183 -5.38 -19.71 -17.19
CA VAL A 183 -5.28 -19.36 -15.77
C VAL A 183 -6.53 -19.78 -15.02
N GLU A 184 -7.73 -19.45 -15.52
CA GLU A 184 -9.00 -19.86 -14.95
C GLU A 184 -9.10 -21.37 -14.75
N ALA A 185 -8.63 -22.17 -15.72
CA ALA A 185 -8.60 -23.62 -15.62
C ALA A 185 -7.68 -24.12 -14.48
N GLY A 186 -6.47 -23.57 -14.35
CA GLY A 186 -5.57 -23.93 -13.25
C GLY A 186 -6.05 -23.45 -11.88
N LEU A 187 -6.70 -22.28 -11.83
CA LEU A 187 -7.35 -21.74 -10.65
C LEU A 187 -8.53 -22.64 -10.21
N ALA A 188 -9.31 -23.16 -11.15
CA ALA A 188 -10.37 -24.14 -10.87
C ALA A 188 -9.79 -25.45 -10.29
N GLU A 189 -8.67 -25.93 -10.83
CA GLU A 189 -7.97 -27.12 -10.31
C GLU A 189 -7.43 -26.88 -8.88
N ALA A 190 -6.89 -25.69 -8.59
CA ALA A 190 -6.46 -25.31 -7.25
C ALA A 190 -7.62 -25.32 -6.23
N LYS A 191 -8.81 -24.85 -6.63
CA LYS A 191 -10.03 -24.91 -5.80
C LYS A 191 -10.44 -26.35 -5.56
N ALA A 192 -10.46 -27.18 -6.59
CA ALA A 192 -10.80 -28.60 -6.50
C ALA A 192 -9.84 -29.40 -5.58
N ARG A 193 -8.61 -28.90 -5.38
CA ARG A 193 -7.59 -29.48 -4.50
C ARG A 193 -7.57 -28.88 -3.08
N ALA A 194 -8.47 -27.94 -2.75
CA ALA A 194 -8.45 -27.16 -1.51
C ALA A 194 -7.11 -26.40 -1.26
N THR A 195 -6.35 -26.14 -2.32
CA THR A 195 -5.07 -25.41 -2.27
C THR A 195 -5.24 -23.91 -2.60
N TRP A 196 -6.45 -23.49 -2.99
CA TRP A 196 -6.83 -22.14 -3.47
C TRP A 196 -6.33 -20.93 -2.68
N SER A 197 -6.39 -20.96 -1.33
CA SER A 197 -5.99 -19.80 -0.50
C SER A 197 -4.49 -19.46 -0.59
N ALA A 198 -3.68 -20.29 -1.27
CA ALA A 198 -2.24 -20.10 -1.49
C ALA A 198 -1.89 -19.11 -2.61
N LEU A 199 -2.76 -18.94 -3.60
CA LEU A 199 -2.40 -18.22 -4.84
C LEU A 199 -2.31 -16.70 -4.66
N GLN A 200 -3.01 -16.14 -3.68
CA GLN A 200 -3.02 -14.70 -3.43
C GLN A 200 -1.68 -14.14 -2.91
N ARG A 201 -0.78 -14.99 -2.41
CA ARG A 201 0.52 -14.57 -1.82
C ARG A 201 1.74 -14.84 -2.71
N VAL A 202 1.53 -15.48 -3.87
CA VAL A 202 2.60 -15.95 -4.75
C VAL A 202 2.37 -15.43 -6.17
N VAL A 203 2.64 -14.15 -6.40
CA VAL A 203 2.64 -13.50 -7.73
C VAL A 203 4.01 -12.81 -7.93
N PRO A 204 4.60 -12.77 -9.15
CA PRO A 204 6.05 -12.63 -9.36
C PRO A 204 6.68 -11.28 -8.99
N TRP A 205 7.99 -11.37 -8.76
CA TRP A 205 8.93 -10.34 -8.35
C TRP A 205 9.43 -9.52 -9.56
N GLU A 206 8.92 -8.31 -9.77
CA GLU A 206 9.51 -7.32 -10.69
C GLU A 206 10.12 -6.09 -9.97
N GLU A 207 9.98 -5.97 -8.64
CA GLU A 207 10.26 -4.70 -7.94
C GLU A 207 11.69 -4.50 -7.38
N ARG A 208 12.62 -5.47 -7.47
CA ARG A 208 13.85 -5.40 -6.60
C ARG A 208 15.24 -5.67 -7.18
N CYS A 209 15.46 -5.71 -8.50
CA CYS A 209 16.83 -5.96 -9.01
C CYS A 209 17.44 -4.96 -10.00
N ILE A 210 16.79 -3.84 -10.33
CA ILE A 210 17.35 -2.86 -11.29
C ILE A 210 17.93 -1.61 -10.60
N SER A 211 17.80 -1.46 -9.27
CA SER A 211 18.32 -0.25 -8.60
C SER A 211 19.82 -0.25 -8.34
N ASP A 212 20.52 -1.40 -8.44
CA ASP A 212 21.94 -1.45 -8.03
C ASP A 212 22.96 -1.50 -9.17
N TRP A 213 22.60 -1.75 -10.43
CA TRP A 213 23.63 -1.86 -11.48
C TRP A 213 23.15 -1.32 -12.83
N GLY A 214 23.67 -0.14 -13.18
CA GLY A 214 23.35 0.57 -14.40
C GLY A 214 23.69 -0.23 -15.65
N SER A 215 22.66 -0.66 -16.39
CA SER A 215 22.78 -0.88 -17.83
C SER A 215 21.42 -0.75 -18.53
N LYS A 216 21.50 -0.29 -19.77
CA LYS A 216 20.41 0.23 -20.60
C LYS A 216 19.58 -0.90 -21.23
N THR A 217 18.50 -1.32 -20.57
CA THR A 217 17.43 -2.08 -21.26
C THR A 217 16.08 -1.66 -20.69
N LYS A 218 15.26 -0.99 -21.51
CA LYS A 218 13.89 -0.58 -21.14
C LYS A 218 13.01 -1.83 -21.10
N VAL A 219 12.60 -2.26 -19.91
CA VAL A 219 11.52 -3.25 -19.71
C VAL A 219 10.38 -2.54 -18.98
N LYS A 220 9.15 -2.68 -19.50
CA LYS A 220 7.95 -1.99 -19.02
C LYS A 220 7.39 -2.66 -17.76
N GLU A 221 7.14 -1.85 -16.73
CA GLU A 221 6.37 -2.15 -15.51
C GLU A 221 4.95 -2.67 -15.79
N ILE A 222 4.56 -3.83 -15.23
CA ILE A 222 3.16 -4.24 -15.12
C ILE A 222 2.91 -4.95 -13.78
N SER A 223 2.27 -4.27 -12.81
CA SER A 223 2.00 -4.81 -11.47
C SER A 223 0.55 -5.33 -11.27
N SER A 224 0.47 -6.53 -10.68
CA SER A 224 -0.67 -7.14 -9.99
C SER A 224 -1.94 -7.55 -10.79
N MET A 225 -2.85 -8.24 -10.08
CA MET A 225 -3.78 -9.31 -10.49
C MET A 225 -4.76 -9.03 -11.64
N ASN A 226 -4.82 -7.80 -12.16
CA ASN A 226 -5.55 -7.47 -13.39
C ASN A 226 -4.95 -8.14 -14.63
N TRP A 227 -3.69 -8.59 -14.61
CA TRP A 227 -3.13 -9.29 -15.77
C TRP A 227 -3.84 -10.64 -16.07
N MET A 228 -4.30 -11.39 -15.06
CA MET A 228 -4.85 -12.74 -15.27
C MET A 228 -6.19 -12.73 -16.03
N THR A 229 -6.95 -11.65 -15.98
CA THR A 229 -8.24 -11.51 -16.68
C THR A 229 -8.32 -10.31 -17.61
N SER A 230 -7.38 -9.35 -17.55
CA SER A 230 -7.42 -8.09 -18.31
C SER A 230 -6.19 -7.82 -19.18
N SER A 231 -5.15 -8.66 -19.16
CA SER A 231 -3.99 -8.44 -20.05
C SER A 231 -4.34 -8.81 -21.50
N LYS A 232 -4.29 -7.81 -22.36
CA LYS A 232 -4.39 -7.96 -23.81
C LYS A 232 -3.11 -8.63 -24.36
N ASP A 233 -1.94 -8.43 -23.76
CA ASP A 233 -0.67 -9.05 -24.18
C ASP A 233 -0.03 -9.81 -23.00
N ALA A 234 -0.30 -11.11 -22.89
CA ALA A 234 0.13 -11.92 -21.75
C ALA A 234 1.36 -12.77 -22.11
N VAL A 235 2.53 -12.34 -21.64
CA VAL A 235 3.76 -13.14 -21.51
C VAL A 235 4.11 -13.16 -20.03
N CYS A 236 4.00 -14.31 -19.36
CA CYS A 236 4.48 -14.47 -17.97
C CYS A 236 5.82 -15.18 -17.98
N LEU A 237 6.83 -14.61 -17.33
CA LEU A 237 8.19 -15.15 -17.26
C LEU A 237 8.21 -16.64 -16.87
N PRO A 238 9.13 -17.44 -17.44
CA PRO A 238 9.33 -18.82 -17.03
C PRO A 238 10.04 -18.85 -15.68
N THR A 239 9.39 -19.34 -14.63
CA THR A 239 10.11 -19.74 -13.41
C THR A 239 10.76 -21.10 -13.67
N SER A 240 12.05 -21.10 -14.01
CA SER A 240 12.78 -22.26 -14.55
C SER A 240 12.70 -23.51 -13.67
N SER A 241 11.88 -24.49 -14.05
CA SER A 241 11.78 -25.80 -13.40
C SER A 241 12.34 -26.97 -14.22
N LEU A 242 12.96 -26.72 -15.37
CA LEU A 242 13.54 -27.78 -16.20
C LEU A 242 14.94 -28.25 -15.69
N GLY A 243 15.12 -28.43 -14.38
CA GLY A 243 16.30 -29.14 -13.82
C GLY A 243 16.21 -30.66 -14.03
N PRO A 244 17.31 -31.43 -14.00
CA PRO A 244 17.28 -32.85 -14.32
C PRO A 244 16.67 -33.70 -13.20
N VAL A 245 16.02 -34.78 -13.63
CA VAL A 245 15.76 -35.98 -12.82
C VAL A 245 17.08 -36.75 -12.74
N LEU A 246 17.56 -37.04 -11.52
CA LEU A 246 18.66 -37.99 -11.30
C LEU A 246 18.11 -39.27 -10.67
N ASP A 247 18.46 -40.38 -11.30
CA ASP A 247 18.36 -41.75 -10.79
C ASP A 247 19.31 -41.96 -9.61
N GLY A 248 18.92 -42.75 -8.60
CA GLY A 248 19.88 -43.39 -7.69
C GLY A 248 19.47 -43.57 -6.23
N VAL A 249 19.14 -44.80 -5.88
CA VAL A 249 18.90 -45.37 -4.54
C VAL A 249 20.07 -45.12 -3.58
N SER A 250 19.78 -44.76 -2.32
CA SER A 250 20.59 -45.17 -1.16
C SER A 250 19.81 -44.98 0.15
N SER A 251 19.51 -46.11 0.78
CA SER A 251 18.96 -46.25 2.12
C SER A 251 19.92 -45.73 3.19
N THR A 252 19.39 -45.02 4.20
CA THR A 252 19.92 -45.12 5.58
C THR A 252 18.83 -44.73 6.57
N THR A 253 18.37 -45.74 7.30
CA THR A 253 17.53 -45.64 8.48
C THR A 253 18.30 -44.96 9.62
N SER A 254 17.70 -43.95 10.25
CA SER A 254 18.11 -43.49 11.59
C SER A 254 16.87 -43.29 12.46
N SER A 255 16.81 -44.11 13.50
CA SER A 255 15.74 -44.21 14.48
C SER A 255 15.72 -43.00 15.42
N ILE A 256 14.58 -42.31 15.53
CA ILE A 256 14.31 -41.39 16.64
C ILE A 256 12.96 -41.77 17.26
N LYS A 257 12.99 -42.03 18.57
CA LYS A 257 11.86 -42.47 19.41
C LYS A 257 10.77 -41.38 19.53
N PRO A 258 9.51 -41.76 19.83
CA PRO A 258 8.41 -40.81 19.95
C PRO A 258 8.51 -40.02 21.27
N LEU A 259 8.47 -38.69 21.17
CA LEU A 259 8.17 -37.82 22.30
C LEU A 259 6.66 -37.76 22.50
N THR A 260 6.24 -38.05 23.73
CA THR A 260 4.88 -38.11 24.22
C THR A 260 4.13 -36.78 24.04
N GLN A 261 2.88 -36.88 23.57
CA GLN A 261 1.92 -35.79 23.47
C GLN A 261 1.75 -35.09 24.82
N ARG A 262 2.15 -33.82 24.90
CA ARG A 262 1.52 -32.85 25.82
C ARG A 262 0.37 -32.20 25.07
N SER A 263 -0.84 -32.36 25.60
CA SER A 263 -2.05 -31.66 25.16
C SER A 263 -1.87 -30.15 25.28
N LEU A 264 -1.94 -29.43 24.15
CA LEU A 264 -2.09 -27.97 24.11
C LEU A 264 -3.58 -27.60 24.28
N PRO A 265 -3.90 -26.51 25.01
CA PRO A 265 -5.27 -26.06 25.21
C PRO A 265 -5.89 -25.53 23.90
N PRO A 266 -7.22 -25.59 23.73
CA PRO A 266 -7.89 -25.18 22.51
C PRO A 266 -8.16 -23.68 22.52
N ASN A 267 -7.28 -22.90 21.89
CA ASN A 267 -7.59 -21.73 21.04
C ASN A 267 -6.33 -20.86 20.89
N SER A 268 -5.72 -20.92 19.71
CA SER A 268 -4.94 -19.79 19.20
C SER A 268 -5.02 -19.84 17.68
N GLN A 269 -5.98 -19.11 17.12
CA GLN A 269 -5.88 -18.71 15.72
C GLN A 269 -4.53 -18.01 15.51
N PRO A 270 -3.80 -18.28 14.41
CA PRO A 270 -2.61 -17.49 14.12
C PRO A 270 -3.01 -16.02 14.01
N PRO A 271 -2.24 -15.08 14.59
CA PRO A 271 -2.60 -13.67 14.55
C PRO A 271 -2.69 -13.22 13.09
N THR A 272 -3.88 -12.83 12.66
CA THR A 272 -4.08 -12.09 11.42
C THR A 272 -3.27 -10.80 11.55
N MET A 273 -2.35 -10.53 10.63
CA MET A 273 -1.69 -9.23 10.62
C MET A 273 -2.75 -8.13 10.58
N PRO A 274 -2.61 -7.07 11.39
CA PRO A 274 -3.57 -5.98 11.41
C PRO A 274 -3.68 -5.34 10.01
N PRO A 275 -4.86 -4.79 9.65
CA PRO A 275 -5.02 -4.07 8.40
C PRO A 275 -4.08 -2.87 8.36
N ILE A 276 -3.57 -2.51 7.18
CA ILE A 276 -2.87 -1.24 6.98
C ILE A 276 -3.89 -0.11 6.99
N VAL A 277 -3.69 0.87 7.86
CA VAL A 277 -4.61 1.98 8.06
C VAL A 277 -3.89 3.31 7.83
N ASP A 278 -4.35 4.08 6.86
CA ASP A 278 -3.91 5.45 6.62
C ASP A 278 -4.81 6.43 7.39
N ILE A 279 -4.29 7.02 8.47
CA ILE A 279 -5.03 7.99 9.29
C ILE A 279 -4.83 9.45 8.88
N HIS A 280 -3.91 9.74 7.96
CA HIS A 280 -3.58 11.10 7.55
C HIS A 280 -3.80 11.19 6.05
N THR A 281 -5.02 11.48 5.66
CA THR A 281 -5.43 11.38 4.26
C THR A 281 -6.67 12.21 4.01
N HIS A 282 -6.66 13.02 2.96
CA HIS A 282 -7.61 14.13 2.82
C HIS A 282 -8.54 13.99 1.63
N VAL A 283 -9.68 14.67 1.73
CA VAL A 283 -10.69 14.82 0.68
C VAL A 283 -11.35 16.21 0.72
N TYR A 284 -11.87 16.65 -0.42
CA TYR A 284 -12.84 17.74 -0.55
C TYR A 284 -14.15 17.13 -1.08
N PRO A 285 -15.09 16.74 -0.20
CA PRO A 285 -16.30 16.03 -0.61
C PRO A 285 -17.18 16.90 -1.53
N PRO A 286 -18.11 16.31 -2.31
CA PRO A 286 -18.94 17.03 -3.28
C PRO A 286 -19.63 18.28 -2.70
N LYS A 287 -20.18 18.22 -1.49
CA LYS A 287 -20.81 19.38 -0.83
C LYS A 287 -19.83 20.51 -0.56
N TYR A 288 -18.62 20.20 -0.12
CA TYR A 288 -17.59 21.21 0.10
C TYR A 288 -17.08 21.79 -1.23
N MET A 289 -16.94 20.97 -2.28
CA MET A 289 -16.59 21.45 -3.61
C MET A 289 -17.64 22.38 -4.20
N SER A 290 -18.93 22.09 -3.98
CA SER A 290 -20.02 23.01 -4.35
C SER A 290 -19.91 24.34 -3.59
N LEU A 291 -19.64 24.31 -2.29
CA LEU A 291 -19.41 25.51 -1.48
C LEU A 291 -18.22 26.33 -2.00
N LEU A 292 -17.07 25.71 -2.27
CA LEU A 292 -15.90 26.42 -2.78
C LEU A 292 -16.12 26.99 -4.19
N ARG A 293 -16.91 26.32 -5.03
CA ARG A 293 -17.24 26.79 -6.39
C ARG A 293 -18.24 27.94 -6.40
N SER A 294 -19.08 28.09 -5.38
CA SER A 294 -20.04 29.19 -5.28
C SER A 294 -19.45 30.47 -4.67
N ARG A 295 -18.25 30.39 -4.09
CA ARG A 295 -17.60 31.53 -3.43
C ARG A 295 -16.92 32.47 -4.41
N THR A 296 -16.92 33.75 -4.05
CA THR A 296 -16.25 34.84 -4.80
C THR A 296 -15.02 35.39 -4.07
N THR A 297 -14.82 35.00 -2.80
CA THR A 297 -13.68 35.38 -1.97
C THR A 297 -12.91 34.14 -1.54
N VAL A 298 -11.60 34.30 -1.32
CA VAL A 298 -10.73 33.21 -0.86
C VAL A 298 -11.30 32.59 0.44
N PRO A 299 -11.33 31.25 0.58
CA PRO A 299 -10.93 30.26 -0.42
C PRO A 299 -12.02 29.99 -1.48
N TYR A 300 -11.62 29.65 -2.71
CA TYR A 300 -12.56 29.25 -3.77
C TYR A 300 -11.93 28.26 -4.76
N VAL A 301 -12.78 27.57 -5.53
CA VAL A 301 -12.38 26.75 -6.68
C VAL A 301 -13.04 27.24 -7.95
N ARG A 302 -12.23 27.53 -8.99
CA ARG A 302 -12.76 27.90 -10.31
C ARG A 302 -11.82 27.53 -11.45
N THR A 303 -12.35 27.56 -12.67
CA THR A 303 -11.55 27.60 -13.89
C THR A 303 -11.35 29.06 -14.33
N PHE A 304 -10.31 29.30 -15.13
CA PHE A 304 -10.01 30.63 -15.68
C PHE A 304 -10.14 30.60 -17.21
N PRO A 305 -10.48 31.73 -17.87
CA PRO A 305 -10.69 31.75 -19.32
C PRO A 305 -9.49 31.26 -20.15
N ASP A 306 -8.27 31.51 -19.68
CA ASP A 306 -7.01 31.09 -20.28
C ASP A 306 -6.57 29.66 -19.88
N ALA A 307 -7.30 29.01 -18.97
CA ALA A 307 -7.10 27.61 -18.55
C ALA A 307 -8.45 26.92 -18.25
N PRO A 308 -9.34 26.76 -19.24
CA PRO A 308 -10.74 26.36 -19.01
C PRO A 308 -10.90 24.93 -18.52
N THR A 309 -9.89 24.09 -18.71
CA THR A 309 -9.88 22.66 -18.32
C THR A 309 -9.17 22.40 -16.99
N SER A 310 -8.52 23.41 -16.39
CA SER A 310 -7.76 23.27 -15.14
C SER A 310 -8.46 24.04 -14.03
N SER A 311 -9.15 23.31 -13.15
CA SER A 311 -9.67 23.91 -11.92
C SER A 311 -8.51 24.27 -11.00
N ARG A 312 -8.58 25.47 -10.41
CA ARG A 312 -7.61 25.96 -9.45
C ARG A 312 -8.28 26.12 -8.10
N LEU A 313 -7.61 25.64 -7.07
CA LEU A 313 -7.94 25.87 -5.68
C LEU A 313 -7.07 27.01 -5.16
N ILE A 314 -7.71 28.10 -4.74
CA ILE A 314 -7.07 29.26 -4.12
C ILE A 314 -7.46 29.24 -2.64
N ILE A 315 -6.48 29.12 -1.73
CA ILE A 315 -6.74 28.99 -0.29
C ILE A 315 -6.21 30.21 0.48
N LEU A 316 -5.11 30.81 0.03
CA LEU A 316 -4.49 31.93 0.72
C LEU A 316 -4.71 33.23 -0.07
N PRO A 317 -4.96 34.38 0.59
CA PRO A 317 -5.10 35.66 -0.10
C PRO A 317 -3.90 36.02 -0.98
N GLY A 318 -2.69 35.63 -0.57
CA GLY A 318 -1.46 35.82 -1.35
C GLY A 318 -1.41 35.03 -2.66
N GLU A 319 -2.21 33.97 -2.80
CA GLU A 319 -2.33 33.17 -4.02
C GLU A 319 -3.28 33.81 -5.05
N ASP A 320 -4.09 34.80 -4.65
CA ASP A 320 -5.15 35.42 -5.46
C ASP A 320 -4.70 36.74 -6.15
N ASN A 321 -3.45 36.81 -6.61
CA ASN A 321 -2.94 38.02 -7.27
C ASN A 321 -3.41 38.10 -8.74
N PRO A 322 -4.19 39.14 -9.14
CA PRO A 322 -4.66 39.33 -10.51
C PRO A 322 -3.57 39.48 -11.58
N SER A 323 -2.34 39.80 -11.17
CA SER A 323 -1.18 39.94 -12.06
C SER A 323 -0.44 38.62 -12.30
N THR A 324 -0.71 37.57 -11.51
CA THR A 324 -0.11 36.24 -11.69
C THR A 324 -0.86 35.49 -12.81
N PRO A 325 -0.18 34.80 -13.74
CA PRO A 325 -0.83 33.93 -14.73
C PRO A 325 -1.78 32.94 -14.07
N SER A 326 -2.96 32.68 -14.64
CA SER A 326 -4.01 31.88 -13.99
C SER A 326 -3.56 30.46 -13.63
N THR A 327 -2.74 29.85 -14.49
CA THR A 327 -2.13 28.52 -14.30
C THR A 327 -1.13 28.47 -13.15
N SER A 328 -0.70 29.64 -12.67
CA SER A 328 0.23 29.82 -11.55
C SER A 328 -0.48 30.34 -10.27
N ARG A 329 -1.80 30.56 -10.30
CA ARG A 329 -2.57 30.94 -9.10
C ARG A 329 -3.02 29.71 -8.33
N GLY A 330 -2.82 29.73 -7.02
CA GLY A 330 -3.09 28.61 -6.11
C GLY A 330 -2.59 27.29 -6.70
N ARG A 331 -3.37 26.22 -6.55
CA ARG A 331 -2.95 24.86 -6.88
C ARG A 331 -3.90 24.21 -7.88
N PRO A 332 -3.40 23.38 -8.82
CA PRO A 332 -4.28 22.50 -9.59
C PRO A 332 -5.08 21.63 -8.62
N ILE A 333 -6.38 21.52 -8.84
CA ILE A 333 -7.24 20.58 -8.12
C ILE A 333 -7.84 19.60 -9.12
N GLY A 334 -7.41 18.35 -9.02
CA GLY A 334 -7.91 17.25 -9.83
C GLY A 334 -8.89 16.35 -9.09
N PRO A 335 -9.37 15.28 -9.75
CA PRO A 335 -10.33 14.35 -9.18
C PRO A 335 -9.82 13.65 -7.92
N GLU A 336 -8.50 13.48 -7.75
CA GLU A 336 -7.85 12.90 -6.57
C GLU A 336 -8.21 13.60 -5.25
N TYR A 337 -8.67 14.85 -5.30
CA TYR A 337 -9.14 15.57 -4.12
C TYR A 337 -10.60 15.29 -3.77
N HIS A 338 -11.48 15.13 -4.75
CA HIS A 338 -12.94 15.18 -4.51
C HIS A 338 -13.75 13.97 -5.00
N ASP A 339 -13.14 13.10 -5.79
CA ASP A 339 -13.77 11.87 -6.26
C ASP A 339 -13.30 10.72 -5.37
N ILE A 340 -14.23 10.18 -4.57
CA ILE A 340 -13.92 9.11 -3.63
C ILE A 340 -13.43 7.84 -4.33
N SER A 341 -13.79 7.62 -5.59
CA SER A 341 -13.30 6.46 -6.34
C SER A 341 -11.79 6.57 -6.64
N GLN A 342 -11.27 7.79 -6.79
CA GLN A 342 -9.82 8.02 -6.93
C GLN A 342 -9.10 7.73 -5.61
N LYS A 343 -9.71 8.05 -4.46
CA LYS A 343 -9.18 7.65 -3.14
C LYS A 343 -9.07 6.13 -3.02
N ILE A 344 -10.09 5.39 -3.42
CA ILE A 344 -10.06 3.92 -3.40
C ILE A 344 -8.99 3.37 -4.36
N ALA A 345 -8.87 3.93 -5.56
CA ALA A 345 -7.82 3.54 -6.50
C ALA A 345 -6.41 3.81 -5.93
N PHE A 346 -6.21 4.94 -5.24
CA PHE A 346 -4.98 5.24 -4.53
C PHE A 346 -4.69 4.23 -3.41
N MET A 347 -5.71 3.89 -2.61
CA MET A 347 -5.58 2.89 -1.54
C MET A 347 -5.19 1.52 -2.10
N ASP A 348 -5.86 1.07 -3.17
CA ASP A 348 -5.58 -0.23 -3.81
C ASP A 348 -4.17 -0.26 -4.40
N LEU A 349 -3.72 0.84 -5.02
CA LEU A 349 -2.37 0.98 -5.56
C LEU A 349 -1.29 0.85 -4.47
N HIS A 350 -1.52 1.45 -3.30
CA HIS A 350 -0.54 1.49 -2.20
C HIS A 350 -0.79 0.45 -1.09
N LYS A 351 -1.66 -0.54 -1.36
CA LYS A 351 -1.99 -1.65 -0.44
C LYS A 351 -2.52 -1.17 0.92
N ILE A 352 -3.33 -0.11 0.91
CA ILE A 352 -3.96 0.45 2.10
C ILE A 352 -5.35 -0.18 2.27
N ASP A 353 -5.53 -0.92 3.36
CA ASP A 353 -6.79 -1.61 3.65
C ASP A 353 -7.87 -0.62 4.09
N LYS A 354 -7.53 0.34 4.95
CA LYS A 354 -8.46 1.32 5.49
C LYS A 354 -7.90 2.74 5.44
N SER A 355 -8.77 3.70 5.19
CA SER A 355 -8.43 5.13 5.32
C SER A 355 -9.40 5.82 6.27
N VAL A 356 -8.85 6.63 7.17
CA VAL A 356 -9.62 7.58 7.98
C VAL A 356 -9.50 8.95 7.32
N ILE A 357 -10.40 9.24 6.39
CA ILE A 357 -10.35 10.46 5.57
C ILE A 357 -10.70 11.69 6.41
N SER A 358 -10.15 12.85 6.07
CA SER A 358 -10.48 14.13 6.69
C SER A 358 -10.74 15.20 5.65
N LEU A 359 -11.60 16.17 5.98
CA LEU A 359 -11.72 17.38 5.18
C LEU A 359 -10.36 18.09 5.17
N ALA A 360 -9.81 18.40 3.99
CA ALA A 360 -8.56 19.14 3.91
C ALA A 360 -8.72 20.60 4.36
N ASN A 361 -7.60 21.22 4.73
CA ASN A 361 -7.54 22.64 5.07
C ASN A 361 -8.06 23.52 3.91
N PRO A 362 -8.73 24.67 4.17
CA PRO A 362 -8.87 25.35 5.46
C PRO A 362 -10.16 24.99 6.23
N TRP A 363 -10.70 23.78 6.03
CA TRP A 363 -11.91 23.32 6.71
C TRP A 363 -13.09 24.28 6.54
N LEU A 364 -13.59 24.86 7.63
CA LEU A 364 -14.69 25.82 7.65
C LEU A 364 -14.28 27.15 8.30
N ASP A 365 -12.99 27.35 8.53
CA ASP A 365 -12.46 28.45 9.34
C ASP A 365 -12.72 29.83 8.70
N PHE A 366 -13.05 29.85 7.41
CA PHE A 366 -13.38 31.05 6.64
C PHE A 366 -14.88 31.37 6.60
N LEU A 367 -15.75 30.47 7.08
CA LEU A 367 -17.19 30.67 7.00
C LEU A 367 -17.68 31.66 8.06
N PRO A 368 -18.67 32.50 7.73
CA PRO A 368 -19.36 33.30 8.73
C PRO A 368 -19.99 32.42 9.83
N PRO A 369 -20.04 32.88 11.09
CA PRO A 369 -20.58 32.12 12.22
C PRO A 369 -21.99 31.55 11.99
N GLU A 370 -22.84 32.30 11.30
CA GLU A 370 -24.24 31.96 11.02
C GLU A 370 -24.41 30.84 9.98
N GLU A 371 -23.40 30.63 9.12
CA GLU A 371 -23.43 29.60 8.07
C GLU A 371 -22.68 28.32 8.49
N ALA A 372 -21.67 28.46 9.36
CA ALA A 372 -20.71 27.40 9.67
C ALA A 372 -21.38 26.14 10.23
N GLY A 373 -22.35 26.27 11.14
CA GLY A 373 -23.03 25.12 11.74
C GLY A 373 -23.78 24.26 10.72
N ALA A 374 -24.53 24.89 9.81
CA ALA A 374 -25.25 24.19 8.75
C ALA A 374 -24.28 23.52 7.77
N ALA A 375 -23.21 24.24 7.39
CA ALA A 375 -22.18 23.71 6.49
C ALA A 375 -21.46 22.50 7.07
N ALA A 376 -21.04 22.55 8.35
CA ALA A 376 -20.39 21.43 9.03
C ALA A 376 -21.28 20.19 9.04
N LYS A 377 -22.56 20.36 9.39
CA LYS A 377 -23.53 19.27 9.39
C LYS A 377 -23.67 18.64 7.99
N GLU A 378 -23.88 19.46 6.96
CA GLU A 378 -24.04 18.97 5.58
C GLU A 378 -22.79 18.24 5.07
N ILE A 379 -21.60 18.75 5.35
CA ILE A 379 -20.34 18.17 4.91
C ILE A 379 -20.05 16.87 5.67
N ASN A 380 -20.25 16.83 6.98
CA ASN A 380 -20.07 15.61 7.77
C ASN A 380 -21.06 14.51 7.35
N ASP A 381 -22.31 14.88 7.02
CA ASP A 381 -23.31 13.95 6.49
C ASP A 381 -22.90 13.43 5.09
N ASP A 382 -22.35 14.28 4.22
CA ASP A 382 -21.82 13.89 2.91
C ASP A 382 -20.63 12.94 3.03
N VAL A 383 -19.63 13.25 3.85
CA VAL A 383 -18.46 12.37 4.07
C VAL A 383 -18.89 11.02 4.66
N ASN A 384 -19.84 11.02 5.60
CA ASN A 384 -20.40 9.78 6.14
C ASN A 384 -21.11 8.95 5.05
N ALA A 385 -21.83 9.59 4.13
CA ALA A 385 -22.44 8.91 2.99
C ALA A 385 -21.39 8.36 2.02
N GLN A 386 -20.32 9.11 1.72
CA GLN A 386 -19.19 8.65 0.89
C GLN A 386 -18.51 7.42 1.51
N CYS A 387 -18.27 7.42 2.83
CA CYS A 387 -17.74 6.24 3.53
C CYS A 387 -18.67 5.03 3.39
N GLY A 388 -19.98 5.26 3.38
CA GLY A 388 -21.00 4.22 3.20
C GLY A 388 -20.97 3.51 1.83
N LEU A 389 -20.34 4.10 0.81
CA LEU A 389 -20.14 3.48 -0.49
C LEU A 389 -19.09 2.36 -0.44
N TYR A 390 -18.16 2.41 0.53
CA TYR A 390 -17.05 1.46 0.69
C TYR A 390 -16.95 0.98 2.16
N PRO A 391 -17.96 0.26 2.66
CA PRO A 391 -18.02 -0.14 4.07
C PRO A 391 -16.80 -0.98 4.46
N GLY A 392 -16.21 -0.65 5.60
CA GLY A 392 -15.03 -1.34 6.14
C GLY A 392 -13.69 -0.88 5.53
N ARG A 393 -13.70 -0.08 4.45
CA ARG A 393 -12.52 0.57 3.86
C ARG A 393 -12.38 2.03 4.29
N LEU A 394 -13.49 2.74 4.50
CA LEU A 394 -13.49 4.18 4.79
C LEU A 394 -14.14 4.52 6.13
N TYR A 395 -13.46 5.39 6.87
CA TYR A 395 -13.88 6.08 8.08
C TYR A 395 -13.49 7.54 7.97
N PHE A 396 -13.90 8.41 8.88
CA PHE A 396 -13.51 9.82 8.79
C PHE A 396 -13.34 10.55 10.13
N PHE A 397 -12.49 11.58 10.09
CA PHE A 397 -12.47 12.66 11.07
C PHE A 397 -13.40 13.78 10.61
N ALA A 398 -14.39 14.12 11.44
CA ALA A 398 -15.37 15.16 11.14
C ALA A 398 -14.77 16.56 11.20
N THR A 399 -15.29 17.50 10.42
CA THR A 399 -14.94 18.92 10.54
C THR A 399 -15.84 19.61 11.58
N LEU A 400 -15.33 20.65 12.23
CA LEU A 400 -16.05 21.45 13.22
C LEU A 400 -16.33 22.87 12.71
N PRO A 401 -17.48 23.48 13.07
CA PRO A 401 -17.82 24.85 12.69
C PRO A 401 -17.15 25.86 13.63
N LEU A 402 -15.82 25.95 13.64
CA LEU A 402 -15.06 26.70 14.66
C LEU A 402 -15.28 28.21 14.66
N SER A 403 -15.87 28.78 13.60
CA SER A 403 -16.31 30.19 13.59
C SER A 403 -17.68 30.41 14.23
N ALA A 404 -18.47 29.35 14.46
CA ALA A 404 -19.76 29.43 15.14
C ALA A 404 -19.61 29.59 16.66
N SER A 405 -20.73 29.75 17.37
CA SER A 405 -20.72 29.77 18.84
C SER A 405 -20.33 28.41 19.41
N THR A 406 -19.78 28.41 20.62
CA THR A 406 -19.37 27.18 21.33
C THR A 406 -20.51 26.18 21.48
N GLU A 407 -21.75 26.64 21.64
CA GLU A 407 -22.94 25.80 21.76
C GLU A 407 -23.22 25.04 20.46
N VAL A 408 -23.05 25.70 19.30
CA VAL A 408 -23.20 25.06 17.98
C VAL A 408 -22.10 24.03 17.75
N ILE A 409 -20.87 24.34 18.13
CA ILE A 409 -19.73 23.41 18.01
C ILE A 409 -19.95 22.17 18.89
N VAL A 410 -20.35 22.35 20.15
CA VAL A 410 -20.62 21.26 21.10
C VAL A 410 -21.79 20.40 20.61
N ALA A 411 -22.86 21.01 20.12
CA ALA A 411 -24.00 20.26 19.57
C ALA A 411 -23.60 19.38 18.36
N GLU A 412 -22.71 19.88 17.49
CA GLU A 412 -22.20 19.06 16.39
C GLU A 412 -21.32 17.91 16.90
N ILE A 413 -20.44 18.14 17.87
CA ILE A 413 -19.60 17.10 18.51
C ILE A 413 -20.47 15.98 19.10
N GLU A 414 -21.53 16.32 19.82
CA GLU A 414 -22.45 15.33 20.38
C GLU A 414 -23.18 14.52 19.30
N ARG A 415 -23.54 15.18 18.19
CA ARG A 415 -24.20 14.56 17.04
C ARG A 415 -23.32 13.54 16.32
N LEU A 416 -21.99 13.74 16.30
CA LEU A 416 -21.05 12.86 15.58
C LEU A 416 -21.15 11.39 16.00
N LYS A 417 -21.54 11.10 17.24
CA LYS A 417 -21.80 9.72 17.71
C LYS A 417 -22.87 8.99 16.90
N GLY A 418 -23.80 9.72 16.29
CA GLY A 418 -24.83 9.18 15.40
C GLY A 418 -24.33 8.86 13.98
N LEU A 419 -23.13 9.30 13.61
CA LEU A 419 -22.55 9.07 12.29
C LEU A 419 -21.70 7.80 12.31
N LYS A 420 -22.17 6.76 11.60
CA LYS A 420 -21.63 5.40 11.61
C LYS A 420 -20.10 5.33 11.41
N TYR A 421 -19.56 6.19 10.54
CA TYR A 421 -18.15 6.13 10.12
C TYR A 421 -17.26 7.20 10.77
N ALA A 422 -17.81 8.09 11.59
CA ALA A 422 -17.03 9.13 12.27
C ALA A 422 -16.18 8.52 13.39
N ARG A 423 -14.89 8.90 13.48
CA ARG A 423 -13.91 8.38 14.46
C ARG A 423 -13.12 9.46 15.20
N GLY A 424 -13.55 10.70 15.09
CA GLY A 424 -12.95 11.85 15.76
C GLY A 424 -13.22 13.12 14.97
N VAL A 425 -12.41 14.14 15.20
CA VAL A 425 -12.51 15.44 14.52
C VAL A 425 -11.17 15.86 13.95
N ILE A 426 -11.17 16.60 12.84
CA ILE A 426 -9.99 17.33 12.35
C ILE A 426 -10.13 18.81 12.70
N MET A 427 -9.05 19.44 13.15
CA MET A 427 -9.03 20.84 13.57
C MET A 427 -7.69 21.50 13.22
N GLY A 428 -7.76 22.77 12.79
CA GLY A 428 -6.60 23.64 12.59
C GLY A 428 -6.06 24.26 13.88
N THR A 429 -4.95 25.01 13.78
CA THR A 429 -4.26 25.59 14.95
C THR A 429 -4.81 26.94 15.42
N SER A 430 -5.74 27.53 14.67
CA SER A 430 -6.38 28.81 14.99
C SER A 430 -7.44 28.68 16.10
N GLY A 431 -8.00 27.49 16.32
CA GLY A 431 -9.09 27.30 17.27
C GLY A 431 -10.31 28.15 16.90
N LEU A 432 -10.80 28.97 17.84
CA LEU A 432 -11.86 29.95 17.60
C LEU A 432 -11.35 31.28 16.99
N GLY A 433 -10.09 31.31 16.54
CA GLY A 433 -9.42 32.49 15.98
C GLY A 433 -8.31 33.08 16.87
N GLN A 434 -8.20 32.66 18.13
CA GLN A 434 -7.16 33.12 19.07
C GLN A 434 -6.12 32.05 19.42
N GLY A 435 -6.15 30.90 18.73
CA GLY A 435 -5.29 29.75 18.95
C GLY A 435 -5.83 28.73 19.95
N LEU A 436 -5.07 27.66 20.16
CA LEU A 436 -5.48 26.47 20.92
C LEU A 436 -5.38 26.61 22.45
N ASP A 437 -4.81 27.70 22.94
CA ASP A 437 -4.72 28.05 24.36
C ASP A 437 -5.83 29.01 24.82
N ASP A 438 -6.75 29.38 23.92
CA ASP A 438 -7.92 30.19 24.25
C ASP A 438 -8.87 29.41 25.17
N LYS A 439 -9.18 29.97 26.33
CA LYS A 439 -10.14 29.37 27.28
C LYS A 439 -11.56 29.29 26.74
N ALA A 440 -11.91 30.06 25.70
CA ALA A 440 -13.19 29.89 25.02
C ALA A 440 -13.31 28.52 24.32
N LEU A 441 -12.20 27.79 24.09
CA LEU A 441 -12.23 26.41 23.62
C LEU A 441 -12.50 25.38 24.74
N ASP A 442 -12.46 25.75 26.03
CA ASP A 442 -12.65 24.81 27.12
C ASP A 442 -13.97 24.00 27.01
N PRO A 443 -15.13 24.57 26.63
CA PRO A 443 -16.36 23.80 26.38
C PRO A 443 -16.22 22.80 25.22
N VAL A 444 -15.46 23.16 24.17
CA VAL A 444 -15.20 22.30 23.01
C VAL A 444 -14.30 21.13 23.42
N TYR A 445 -13.22 21.38 24.18
CA TYR A 445 -12.36 20.34 24.72
C TYR A 445 -13.10 19.40 25.68
N ALA A 446 -13.95 19.95 26.57
CA ALA A 446 -14.80 19.16 27.46
C ALA A 446 -15.72 18.22 26.67
N ALA A 447 -16.38 18.72 25.62
CA ALA A 447 -17.24 17.92 24.78
C ALA A 447 -16.47 16.83 24.02
N LEU A 448 -15.29 17.13 23.47
CA LEU A 448 -14.45 16.15 22.78
C LEU A 448 -13.96 15.04 23.72
N GLU A 449 -13.53 15.41 24.93
CA GLU A 449 -13.12 14.47 25.97
C GLU A 449 -14.29 13.57 26.42
N GLN A 450 -15.44 14.16 26.75
CA GLN A 450 -16.63 13.44 27.19
C GLN A 450 -17.14 12.45 26.12
N ASN A 451 -17.03 12.84 24.85
CA ASN A 451 -17.44 12.00 23.72
C ASN A 451 -16.32 11.03 23.26
N LYS A 452 -15.13 11.09 23.87
CA LYS A 452 -13.94 10.29 23.52
C LYS A 452 -13.54 10.44 22.05
N HIS A 453 -13.73 11.63 21.48
CA HIS A 453 -13.31 11.92 20.12
C HIS A 453 -11.82 12.30 20.11
N VAL A 454 -11.03 11.59 19.29
CA VAL A 454 -9.65 11.99 19.01
C VAL A 454 -9.66 13.25 18.16
N ILE A 455 -8.83 14.22 18.54
CA ILE A 455 -8.56 15.41 17.72
C ILE A 455 -7.39 15.09 16.80
N PHE A 456 -7.61 15.08 15.50
CA PHE A 456 -6.53 15.16 14.53
C PHE A 456 -6.17 16.65 14.32
N LEU A 457 -5.08 17.09 14.95
CA LEU A 457 -4.60 18.46 14.83
C LEU A 457 -3.68 18.58 13.63
N HIS A 458 -4.04 19.45 12.68
CA HIS A 458 -3.39 19.56 11.38
C HIS A 458 -3.01 21.02 11.06
N PRO A 459 -1.86 21.27 10.44
CA PRO A 459 -1.42 22.62 10.10
C PRO A 459 -2.15 23.19 8.89
N HIS A 460 -2.13 24.52 8.75
CA HIS A 460 -2.61 25.21 7.56
C HIS A 460 -1.97 26.58 7.40
N TYR A 461 -1.91 27.35 8.48
CA TYR A 461 -1.58 28.77 8.45
C TYR A 461 -0.08 29.04 8.29
N GLY A 462 0.76 28.05 8.62
CA GLY A 462 2.21 28.15 8.58
C GLY A 462 2.75 29.27 9.46
N LEU A 463 3.85 29.87 9.00
CA LEU A 463 4.47 31.05 9.59
C LEU A 463 4.27 32.28 8.69
N PRO A 464 4.36 33.50 9.24
CA PRO A 464 4.32 34.73 8.45
C PRO A 464 5.32 34.70 7.29
N ALA A 465 4.91 35.07 6.09
CA ALA A 465 5.69 34.86 4.86
C ALA A 465 7.06 35.56 4.89
N GLU A 466 7.19 36.67 5.63
CA GLU A 466 8.42 37.43 5.79
C GLU A 466 9.55 36.64 6.45
N VAL A 467 9.25 35.61 7.25
CA VAL A 467 10.29 34.79 7.91
C VAL A 467 11.10 33.96 6.92
N TYR A 468 10.56 33.73 5.72
CA TYR A 468 11.22 32.98 4.65
C TYR A 468 12.18 33.84 3.81
N GLY A 469 12.15 35.17 4.01
CA GLY A 469 13.04 36.12 3.36
C GLY A 469 12.67 36.44 1.90
N PRO A 470 13.36 37.44 1.30
CA PRO A 470 12.98 38.02 0.01
C PRO A 470 13.19 37.07 -1.20
N ARG A 471 13.94 35.97 -1.02
CA ARG A 471 14.20 34.96 -2.07
C ARG A 471 13.29 33.74 -1.98
N ALA A 472 12.31 33.73 -1.07
CA ALA A 472 11.46 32.57 -0.82
C ALA A 472 10.76 32.03 -2.08
N SER A 473 10.38 32.91 -3.02
CA SER A 473 9.75 32.54 -4.28
C SER A 473 10.64 31.68 -5.19
N GLU A 474 11.97 31.71 -5.02
CA GLU A 474 12.91 30.87 -5.76
C GLU A 474 12.87 29.40 -5.32
N TYR A 475 12.31 29.10 -4.14
CA TYR A 475 12.34 27.78 -3.51
C TYR A 475 11.00 27.04 -3.62
N GLY A 476 10.09 27.54 -4.46
CA GLY A 476 8.73 27.02 -4.57
C GLY A 476 8.02 26.99 -3.21
N HIS A 477 7.35 25.87 -2.91
CA HIS A 477 6.61 25.70 -1.65
C HIS A 477 7.42 24.99 -0.56
N VAL A 478 8.73 24.78 -0.74
CA VAL A 478 9.55 23.97 0.17
C VAL A 478 9.56 24.57 1.58
N LEU A 479 9.85 25.86 1.74
CA LEU A 479 9.91 26.50 3.06
C LEU A 479 8.57 26.46 3.82
N PRO A 480 7.43 26.90 3.25
CA PRO A 480 6.16 26.87 3.97
C PRO A 480 5.66 25.44 4.29
N LEU A 481 5.89 24.46 3.41
CA LEU A 481 5.42 23.08 3.63
C LEU A 481 6.37 22.29 4.54
N ALA A 482 7.68 22.34 4.31
CA ALA A 482 8.65 21.54 5.06
C ALA A 482 9.03 22.14 6.41
N LEU A 483 8.89 23.46 6.60
CA LEU A 483 9.19 24.15 7.86
C LEU A 483 7.96 24.80 8.46
N GLY A 484 7.20 25.56 7.68
CA GLY A 484 6.06 26.33 8.19
C GLY A 484 5.03 25.45 8.90
N PHE A 485 4.53 24.42 8.22
CA PHE A 485 3.54 23.49 8.76
C PHE A 485 3.99 22.75 10.04
N PRO A 486 5.13 22.06 10.08
CA PRO A 486 5.54 21.37 11.31
C PRO A 486 5.87 22.34 12.46
N LEU A 487 6.38 23.55 12.17
CA LEU A 487 6.60 24.57 13.20
C LEU A 487 5.29 25.13 13.74
N GLU A 488 4.29 25.38 12.90
CA GLU A 488 2.94 25.79 13.30
C GLU A 488 2.31 24.78 14.28
N THR A 489 2.34 23.48 13.93
CA THR A 489 1.86 22.40 14.82
C THR A 489 2.60 22.43 16.15
N THR A 490 3.93 22.56 16.13
CA THR A 490 4.76 22.60 17.34
C THR A 490 4.39 23.77 18.24
N ILE A 491 4.21 24.97 17.66
CA ILE A 491 3.84 26.19 18.41
C ILE A 491 2.44 26.02 19.02
N GLY A 492 1.46 25.55 18.24
CA GLY A 492 0.10 25.32 18.71
C GLY A 492 0.04 24.35 19.91
N VAL A 493 0.71 23.21 19.81
CA VAL A 493 0.75 22.21 20.89
C VAL A 493 1.53 22.71 22.10
N THR A 494 2.63 23.43 21.89
CA THR A 494 3.40 24.03 23.00
C THR A 494 2.55 25.06 23.76
N ARG A 495 1.73 25.86 23.06
CA ARG A 495 0.76 26.77 23.69
C ARG A 495 -0.28 26.03 24.52
N MET A 496 -0.83 24.92 24.02
CA MET A 496 -1.75 24.06 24.79
C MET A 496 -1.09 23.51 26.06
N LEU A 497 0.16 23.06 25.98
CA LEU A 497 0.94 22.57 27.13
C LEU A 497 1.15 23.66 28.18
N LEU A 498 1.64 24.83 27.76
CA LEU A 498 1.97 25.94 28.66
C LEU A 498 0.73 26.58 29.30
N SER A 499 -0.42 26.52 28.62
CA SER A 499 -1.70 26.99 29.15
C SER A 499 -2.44 25.95 30.01
N GLY A 500 -1.88 24.74 30.17
CA GLY A 500 -2.44 23.69 31.02
C GLY A 500 -3.72 23.07 30.48
N VAL A 501 -3.88 22.95 29.15
CA VAL A 501 -5.06 22.29 28.54
C VAL A 501 -5.20 20.87 29.06
N TRP A 502 -4.12 20.08 29.08
CA TRP A 502 -4.12 18.71 29.60
C TRP A 502 -4.14 18.59 31.13
N ASP A 503 -4.03 19.70 31.86
CA ASP A 503 -4.32 19.73 33.30
C ASP A 503 -5.83 19.88 33.54
N ARG A 504 -6.54 20.59 32.65
CA ARG A 504 -8.01 20.74 32.68
C ARG A 504 -8.75 19.57 32.06
N PHE A 505 -8.21 18.98 31.00
CA PHE A 505 -8.79 17.90 30.22
C PHE A 505 -7.81 16.73 30.11
N ALA A 506 -7.62 16.03 31.24
CA ALA A 506 -6.57 15.03 31.41
C ALA A 506 -6.72 13.78 30.50
N ASN A 507 -7.91 13.52 29.96
CA ASN A 507 -8.22 12.41 29.05
C ASN A 507 -8.38 12.86 27.59
N LEU A 508 -8.14 14.14 27.28
CA LEU A 508 -8.18 14.64 25.92
C LEU A 508 -7.09 13.98 25.07
N ASN A 509 -7.47 13.33 23.97
CA ASN A 509 -6.55 12.66 23.07
C ASN A 509 -6.37 13.45 21.78
N VAL A 510 -5.12 13.69 21.39
CA VAL A 510 -4.77 14.48 20.21
C VAL A 510 -3.79 13.71 19.35
N LEU A 511 -4.17 13.40 18.12
CA LEU A 511 -3.29 12.95 17.05
C LEU A 511 -2.66 14.16 16.38
N LEU A 512 -1.32 14.22 16.33
CA LEU A 512 -0.60 15.30 15.70
C LEU A 512 -0.11 14.92 14.31
N ALA A 513 -0.37 15.81 13.35
CA ALA A 513 0.18 15.72 12.01
C ALA A 513 1.72 15.79 12.00
N HIS A 514 2.31 15.10 11.03
CA HIS A 514 3.73 15.13 10.68
C HIS A 514 4.65 14.78 11.86
N SER A 515 4.33 13.68 12.55
CA SER A 515 4.99 13.21 13.78
C SER A 515 5.10 14.27 14.88
N GLY A 516 4.10 15.16 15.00
CA GLY A 516 4.12 16.26 15.97
C GLY A 516 4.92 17.47 15.51
N GLY A 517 5.20 17.56 14.21
CA GLY A 517 6.06 18.57 13.63
C GLY A 517 7.50 18.43 14.11
N THR A 518 7.91 19.31 15.02
CA THR A 518 9.25 19.29 15.62
C THR A 518 9.20 19.01 17.13
N LEU A 519 8.01 18.74 17.69
CA LEU A 519 7.81 18.55 19.12
C LEU A 519 8.66 17.41 19.73
N PRO A 520 8.75 16.20 19.15
CA PRO A 520 9.60 15.14 19.71
C PRO A 520 11.07 15.57 19.84
N PHE A 521 11.57 16.33 18.88
CA PHE A 521 12.95 16.81 18.86
C PHE A 521 13.18 17.97 19.85
N LEU A 522 12.19 18.86 20.01
CA LEU A 522 12.31 20.05 20.86
C LEU A 522 11.83 19.85 22.31
N ALA A 523 11.19 18.73 22.65
CA ALA A 523 10.61 18.47 23.97
C ALA A 523 11.61 18.70 25.12
N GLY A 524 12.83 18.19 25.02
CA GLY A 524 13.86 18.40 26.05
C GLY A 524 14.27 19.87 26.22
N ARG A 525 14.30 20.63 25.12
CA ARG A 525 14.58 22.07 25.16
C ARG A 525 13.41 22.83 25.78
N ILE A 526 12.17 22.48 25.45
CA ILE A 526 10.97 23.09 26.02
C ILE A 526 10.95 22.88 27.54
N GLU A 527 11.17 21.65 28.02
CA GLU A 527 11.23 21.36 29.46
C GLU A 527 12.33 22.15 30.17
N SER A 528 13.54 22.19 29.59
CA SER A 528 14.63 23.00 30.13
C SER A 528 14.26 24.49 30.20
N CYS A 529 13.67 25.05 29.16
CA CYS A 529 13.21 26.45 29.16
C CYS A 529 12.14 26.71 30.22
N ILE A 530 11.16 25.80 30.39
CA ILE A 530 10.12 25.95 31.42
C ILE A 530 10.75 25.99 32.82
N GLN A 531 11.66 25.07 33.13
CA GLN A 531 12.30 24.98 34.44
C GLN A 531 13.17 26.21 34.78
N HIS A 532 13.77 26.83 33.76
CA HIS A 532 14.65 27.99 33.92
C HIS A 532 13.94 29.34 33.68
N ASP A 533 12.64 29.35 33.42
CA ASP A 533 11.90 30.58 33.21
C ASP A 533 11.50 31.23 34.54
N GLY A 534 12.10 32.38 34.83
CA GLY A 534 11.86 33.12 36.08
C GLY A 534 10.43 33.68 36.22
N HIS A 535 9.71 33.89 35.11
CA HIS A 535 8.32 34.34 35.15
C HIS A 535 7.39 33.20 35.55
N LEU A 536 7.53 32.02 34.93
CA LEU A 536 6.78 30.82 35.28
C LEU A 536 7.06 30.35 36.71
N MET A 537 8.34 30.39 37.14
CA MET A 537 8.71 30.03 38.50
C MET A 537 8.02 30.91 39.54
N LYS A 538 7.99 32.24 39.34
CA LYS A 538 7.31 33.18 40.23
C LYS A 538 5.80 32.94 40.31
N GLN A 539 5.19 32.42 39.25
CA GLN A 539 3.77 32.05 39.21
C GLN A 539 3.50 30.65 39.77
N GLY A 540 4.52 29.92 40.21
CA GLY A 540 4.38 28.53 40.68
C GLY A 540 4.04 27.53 39.57
N LYS A 541 4.28 27.88 38.30
CA LYS A 541 3.93 27.05 37.13
C LYS A 541 5.01 26.05 36.70
N THR A 542 6.11 25.98 37.43
CA THR A 542 7.24 25.07 37.11
C THR A 542 7.22 23.77 37.92
N GLN A 543 6.37 23.67 38.94
CA GLN A 543 6.29 22.51 39.84
C GLN A 543 4.90 21.88 39.78
N GLY A 544 4.82 20.55 39.94
CA GLY A 544 3.54 19.82 39.98
C GLY A 544 2.75 19.80 38.66
N ARG A 545 3.33 20.30 37.57
CA ARG A 545 2.78 20.16 36.21
C ARG A 545 3.14 18.80 35.62
N ARG A 546 2.30 18.33 34.71
CA ARG A 546 2.65 17.21 33.82
C ARG A 546 3.69 17.71 32.81
N ASP A 547 4.78 16.98 32.66
CA ASP A 547 5.84 17.37 31.72
C ASP A 547 5.45 17.03 30.27
N VAL A 548 6.19 17.56 29.29
CA VAL A 548 5.95 17.32 27.85
C VAL A 548 6.02 15.82 27.55
N TRP A 549 6.92 15.07 28.19
CA TRP A 549 7.11 13.63 27.95
C TRP A 549 5.92 12.82 28.45
N ASP A 550 5.37 13.17 29.62
CA ASP A 550 4.17 12.57 30.17
C ASP A 550 3.00 12.75 29.21
N VAL A 551 2.79 13.97 28.70
CA VAL A 551 1.71 14.27 27.75
C VAL A 551 1.92 13.54 26.41
N LEU A 552 3.15 13.45 25.91
CA LEU A 552 3.51 12.66 24.72
C LEU A 552 3.16 11.18 24.89
N LYS A 553 3.39 10.60 26.07
CA LYS A 553 3.15 9.18 26.35
C LYS A 553 1.69 8.83 26.70
N THR A 554 0.87 9.81 27.04
CA THR A 554 -0.48 9.54 27.59
C THR A 554 -1.61 10.14 26.78
N ASN A 555 -1.45 11.35 26.23
CA ASN A 555 -2.50 12.09 25.54
C ASN A 555 -2.26 12.28 24.05
N ILE A 556 -1.01 12.34 23.62
CA ILE A 556 -0.66 12.63 22.23
C ILE A 556 -0.41 11.34 21.46
N TYR A 557 -1.01 11.22 20.29
CA TYR A 557 -0.62 10.27 19.26
C TYR A 557 0.14 11.01 18.17
N LEU A 558 1.08 10.35 17.50
CA LEU A 558 1.85 10.94 16.43
C LEU A 558 1.59 10.14 15.15
N ASP A 559 1.29 10.82 14.04
CA ASP A 559 1.35 10.12 12.77
C ASP A 559 2.81 9.77 12.40
N ALA A 560 3.01 8.91 11.42
CA ALA A 560 4.31 8.52 10.89
C ALA A 560 4.66 9.24 9.57
N VAL A 561 4.07 10.41 9.31
CA VAL A 561 4.35 11.24 8.12
C VAL A 561 5.61 12.07 8.37
N VAL A 562 6.77 11.41 8.32
CA VAL A 562 8.09 12.01 8.66
C VAL A 562 9.17 11.70 7.64
N TYR A 563 8.88 10.85 6.64
CA TYR A 563 9.69 10.56 5.46
C TYR A 563 11.08 9.95 5.69
N SER A 564 11.54 9.81 6.93
CA SER A 564 12.86 9.30 7.28
C SER A 564 12.85 8.55 8.62
N GLU A 565 13.61 7.47 8.71
CA GLU A 565 13.81 6.71 9.95
C GLU A 565 14.40 7.56 11.08
N VAL A 566 15.15 8.63 10.77
CA VAL A 566 15.79 9.48 11.78
C VAL A 566 14.72 10.22 12.59
N GLY A 567 13.76 10.83 11.90
CA GLY A 567 12.64 11.50 12.55
C GLY A 567 11.70 10.51 13.22
N LEU A 568 11.45 9.36 12.58
CA LEU A 568 10.57 8.34 13.15
C LEU A 568 11.13 7.72 14.44
N LYS A 569 12.45 7.48 14.52
CA LYS A 569 13.12 7.04 15.76
C LYS A 569 12.98 8.06 16.88
N ALA A 570 13.08 9.36 16.59
CA ALA A 570 12.86 10.40 17.61
C ALA A 570 11.40 10.43 18.09
N ALA A 571 10.42 10.27 17.19
CA ALA A 571 9.01 10.17 17.54
C ALA A 571 8.71 8.91 18.38
N LEU A 572 9.33 7.78 18.02
CA LEU A 572 9.26 6.51 18.74
C LEU A 572 9.78 6.63 20.18
N GLU A 573 10.96 7.20 20.38
CA GLU A 573 11.53 7.40 21.72
C GLU A 573 10.67 8.37 22.57
N ALA A 574 10.04 9.35 21.93
CA ALA A 574 9.24 10.36 22.62
C ALA A 574 7.88 9.82 23.09
N SER A 575 7.15 9.08 22.23
CA SER A 575 5.76 8.67 22.49
C SER A 575 5.54 7.16 22.65
N GLY A 576 6.49 6.33 22.22
CA GLY A 576 6.33 4.86 22.19
C GLY A 576 5.69 4.34 20.90
N ALA A 577 5.98 3.07 20.58
CA ALA A 577 5.53 2.44 19.34
C ALA A 577 4.00 2.29 19.26
N ASP A 578 3.32 2.15 20.41
CA ASP A 578 1.86 2.01 20.52
C ASP A 578 1.08 3.31 20.27
N ARG A 579 1.81 4.41 20.06
CA ARG A 579 1.26 5.75 19.82
C ARG A 579 1.69 6.37 18.49
N LEU A 580 2.34 5.58 17.63
CA LEU A 580 2.67 5.93 16.25
C LEU A 580 1.65 5.32 15.27
N LEU A 581 1.13 6.13 14.35
CA LEU A 581 0.11 5.69 13.38
C LEU A 581 0.51 6.05 11.94
N PHE A 582 0.43 5.11 11.02
CA PHE A 582 0.75 5.34 9.61
C PHE A 582 -0.18 6.37 8.93
N GLY A 583 0.41 7.18 8.03
CA GLY A 583 -0.27 8.20 7.27
C GLY A 583 0.41 8.48 5.92
N THR A 584 -0.33 9.03 4.96
CA THR A 584 0.22 9.33 3.61
C THR A 584 0.23 10.80 3.22
N ASP A 585 -0.61 11.62 3.85
CA ASP A 585 -0.91 13.01 3.47
C ASP A 585 -1.42 13.15 2.02
N HIS A 586 -2.02 12.08 1.48
CA HIS A 586 -2.65 12.12 0.15
C HIS A 586 -3.82 13.11 0.14
N PRO A 587 -4.02 13.93 -0.91
CA PRO A 587 -3.32 13.89 -2.22
C PRO A 587 -2.25 14.98 -2.41
N PHE A 588 -1.65 15.52 -1.35
CA PHE A 588 -0.88 16.77 -1.50
C PHE A 588 0.48 16.64 -2.19
N PHE A 589 1.09 15.46 -2.17
CA PHE A 589 2.41 15.20 -2.75
C PHE A 589 2.36 14.14 -3.86
N PRO A 590 1.69 14.43 -5.00
CA PRO A 590 1.64 13.51 -6.14
C PRO A 590 3.01 13.40 -6.83
N PRO A 591 3.25 12.32 -7.60
CA PRO A 591 4.40 12.25 -8.48
C PRO A 591 4.36 13.41 -9.49
N LEU A 592 5.54 13.97 -9.80
CA LEU A 592 5.67 15.06 -10.76
C LEU A 592 6.07 14.55 -12.15
N GLU A 593 6.66 13.36 -12.21
CA GLU A 593 7.06 12.69 -13.44
C GLU A 593 5.86 12.11 -14.19
N GLU A 594 5.79 12.36 -15.50
CA GLU A 594 4.73 11.83 -16.34
C GLU A 594 4.77 10.30 -16.41
N GLY A 595 3.62 9.66 -16.20
CA GLY A 595 3.48 8.20 -16.27
C GLY A 595 3.82 7.46 -14.97
N VAL A 596 4.40 8.14 -13.98
CA VAL A 596 4.62 7.55 -12.65
C VAL A 596 3.30 7.57 -11.88
N LYS A 597 2.86 6.38 -11.44
CA LYS A 597 1.62 6.23 -10.67
C LYS A 597 1.88 6.06 -9.17
N GLU A 598 3.00 5.45 -8.80
CA GLU A 598 3.36 5.28 -7.40
C GLU A 598 3.75 6.60 -6.76
N TRP A 599 3.31 6.79 -5.52
CA TRP A 599 3.58 8.01 -4.78
C TRP A 599 4.84 7.80 -3.95
N HIS A 600 5.94 8.44 -4.37
CA HIS A 600 7.17 8.43 -3.59
C HIS A 600 6.96 8.93 -2.15
N SER A 601 6.03 9.87 -1.94
CA SER A 601 5.61 10.34 -0.61
C SER A 601 5.11 9.22 0.30
N VAL A 602 4.41 8.22 -0.25
CA VAL A 602 3.92 7.04 0.48
C VAL A 602 5.06 6.07 0.77
N ASN A 603 5.83 5.71 -0.26
CA ASN A 603 6.92 4.74 -0.14
C ASN A 603 7.99 5.18 0.87
N ARG A 604 8.26 6.49 0.98
CA ARG A 604 9.17 7.05 2.00
C ARG A 604 8.73 6.77 3.43
N ASN A 605 7.43 6.86 3.73
CA ASN A 605 6.91 6.57 5.07
C ASN A 605 6.91 5.06 5.35
N TYR A 606 6.56 4.22 4.36
CA TYR A 606 6.72 2.76 4.47
C TYR A 606 8.18 2.37 4.76
N GLU A 607 9.13 2.92 4.01
CA GLU A 607 10.57 2.68 4.21
C GLU A 607 11.04 3.14 5.60
N ALA A 608 10.60 4.31 6.06
CA ALA A 608 10.95 4.82 7.38
C ALA A 608 10.49 3.88 8.50
N ILE A 609 9.25 3.36 8.41
CA ILE A 609 8.72 2.37 9.37
C ILE A 609 9.51 1.08 9.28
N ALA A 610 9.70 0.53 8.08
CA ALA A 610 10.40 -0.74 7.89
C ALA A 610 11.83 -0.72 8.45
N LYS A 611 12.57 0.37 8.25
CA LYS A 611 13.93 0.52 8.78
C LYS A 611 13.98 0.81 10.28
N THR A 612 12.97 1.51 10.81
CA THR A 612 12.89 1.81 12.25
C THR A 612 12.64 0.55 13.07
N PHE A 613 11.85 -0.38 12.54
CA PHE A 613 11.46 -1.63 13.21
C PHE A 613 12.08 -2.88 12.54
N GLU A 614 13.28 -2.75 11.99
CA GLU A 614 13.98 -3.89 11.36
C GLU A 614 14.18 -5.02 12.38
N GLY A 615 13.67 -6.22 12.07
CA GLY A 615 13.67 -7.36 12.99
C GLY A 615 12.55 -7.38 14.03
N GLU A 616 11.66 -6.37 14.02
CA GLU A 616 10.50 -6.23 14.91
C GLU A 616 9.19 -6.14 14.12
N ASP A 617 8.97 -7.06 13.17
CA ASP A 617 7.83 -7.06 12.23
C ASP A 617 6.46 -6.86 12.90
N GLY A 618 6.29 -7.39 14.12
CA GLY A 618 5.07 -7.17 14.91
C GLY A 618 4.83 -5.70 15.26
N LYS A 619 5.85 -4.96 15.71
CA LYS A 619 5.73 -3.53 16.00
C LYS A 619 5.53 -2.71 14.74
N ALA A 620 6.20 -3.08 13.64
CA ALA A 620 5.96 -2.45 12.34
C ALA A 620 4.49 -2.58 11.93
N ALA A 621 3.90 -3.77 12.08
CA ALA A 621 2.49 -4.00 11.78
C ALA A 621 1.53 -3.20 12.68
N GLU A 622 1.85 -3.04 13.97
CA GLU A 622 1.08 -2.17 14.87
C GLU A 622 1.10 -0.71 14.40
N VAL A 623 2.26 -0.16 14.03
CA VAL A 623 2.36 1.22 13.51
C VAL A 623 1.65 1.37 12.17
N LEU A 624 1.74 0.36 11.30
CA LEU A 624 1.09 0.37 9.99
C LEU A 624 -0.45 0.33 10.07
N GLY A 625 -1.03 -0.14 11.18
CA GLY A 625 -2.47 0.00 11.36
C GLY A 625 -3.09 -0.66 12.58
N GLY A 626 -2.40 -1.56 13.29
CA GLY A 626 -2.93 -2.14 14.54
C GLY A 626 -3.26 -1.07 15.60
N ASN A 627 -2.39 -0.07 15.74
CA ASN A 627 -2.62 1.09 16.60
C ASN A 627 -3.85 1.88 16.18
N ALA A 628 -3.98 2.20 14.89
CA ALA A 628 -5.13 2.94 14.38
C ALA A 628 -6.44 2.16 14.59
N ALA A 629 -6.43 0.85 14.32
CA ALA A 629 -7.59 -0.01 14.51
C ALA A 629 -8.07 -0.02 15.97
N ARG A 630 -7.13 -0.13 16.92
CA ARG A 630 -7.39 -0.09 18.36
C ARG A 630 -7.86 1.28 18.85
N ILE A 631 -7.14 2.34 18.48
CA ILE A 631 -7.37 3.71 18.98
C ILE A 631 -8.69 4.27 18.44
N LEU A 632 -9.00 3.98 17.17
CA LEU A 632 -10.14 4.53 16.46
C LEU A 632 -11.28 3.52 16.30
N GLY A 633 -11.22 2.30 16.87
CA GLY A 633 -12.30 1.31 16.78
C GLY A 633 -12.73 1.01 15.33
N LEU A 634 -11.78 0.48 14.53
CA LEU A 634 -11.95 0.24 13.09
C LEU A 634 -12.21 -1.24 12.72
N GLU A 635 -12.32 -2.09 13.74
CA GLU A 635 -12.58 -3.54 13.65
C GLU A 635 -13.93 -3.88 13.04
#